data_AF-A0A835QCU2-F1
#
_entry.id   AF-A0A835QCU2-F1
#
_cell.length_a   1.000
_cell.length_b   1.000
_cell.length_c   1.000
_cell.angle_alpha   90.00
_cell.angle_beta   90.00
_cell.angle_gamma   90.00
#
_symmetry.space_group_name_H-M   'P 1'
#
loop_
_entity.id
_entity.type
_entity.pdbx_description
1 polymer ?
#
loop_
_entity_poly.entity_id
_entity_poly.type
_entity_poly.pdbx_seq_one_letter_code
_entity_poly.pdbx_strand_id
1 'polypeptide(L)'
;MEKALVERLEAAVTRLETLAIGPRSLVSSGDLSLDLPQDPAVKAFDELLENYLRRVLAAAEKIGGQVLEASKITEHAFSVERELLIKAKQTQACGILHNIRSEVDR
;
A
#
# COMPACT_ATOMS: atom_id res chain seq x y z
N MET A 1 35.54 25.83 7.22
CA MET A 1 34.51 25.32 6.28
C MET A 1 33.36 24.61 7.00
N GLU A 2 33.49 24.23 8.27
CA GLU A 2 32.45 23.49 9.02
C GLU A 2 31.30 24.38 9.53
N LYS A 3 31.57 25.61 9.98
CA LYS A 3 30.54 26.52 10.52
C LYS A 3 29.41 26.82 9.53
N ALA A 4 29.76 27.07 8.26
CA ALA A 4 28.79 27.31 7.20
C ALA A 4 27.93 26.07 6.87
N LEU A 5 28.43 24.87 7.17
CA LEU A 5 27.68 23.63 7.00
C LEU A 5 26.70 23.45 8.16
N VAL A 6 27.14 23.72 9.39
CA VAL A 6 26.30 23.67 10.60
C VAL A 6 25.15 24.66 10.50
N GLU A 7 25.42 25.92 10.12
CA GLU A 7 24.37 26.94 9.94
C GLU A 7 23.32 26.55 8.89
N ARG A 8 23.74 25.88 7.81
CA ARG A 8 22.80 25.38 6.79
C ARG A 8 21.94 24.22 7.31
N LEU A 9 22.54 23.33 8.10
CA LEU A 9 21.81 22.22 8.71
C LEU A 9 20.80 22.73 9.73
N GLU A 10 21.18 23.66 10.60
CA GLU A 10 20.27 24.28 11.58
C GLU A 10 19.12 25.03 10.89
N ALA A 11 19.40 25.75 9.79
CA ALA A 11 18.37 26.41 8.98
C ALA A 11 17.43 25.40 8.30
N ALA A 12 17.94 24.26 7.83
CA ALA A 12 17.13 23.21 7.22
C ALA A 12 16.24 22.50 8.26
N VAL A 13 16.76 22.23 9.46
CA VAL A 13 16.02 21.59 10.56
C VAL A 13 14.90 22.50 11.05
N THR A 14 15.17 23.80 11.24
CA THR A 14 14.15 24.78 11.66
C THR A 14 12.99 24.86 10.65
N ARG A 15 13.31 24.79 9.34
CA ARG A 15 12.31 24.73 8.26
C ARG A 15 11.47 23.44 8.28
N LEU A 16 12.07 22.30 8.62
CA LEU A 16 11.36 21.03 8.75
C LEU A 16 10.47 21.01 10.00
N GLU A 17 10.95 21.54 11.12
CA GLU A 17 10.18 21.62 12.38
C GLU A 17 8.95 22.53 12.23
N THR A 18 9.10 23.68 11.56
CA THR A 18 7.98 24.58 11.28
C THR A 18 6.95 23.96 10.33
N LEU A 19 7.38 23.14 9.37
CA LEU A 19 6.48 22.38 8.49
C LEU A 19 5.76 21.25 9.24
N ALA A 20 6.42 20.63 10.23
CA ALA A 20 5.85 19.56 11.04
C ALA A 20 4.77 20.03 12.04
N ILE A 21 4.83 21.29 12.48
CA ILE A 21 3.89 21.87 13.47
C ILE A 21 2.70 22.59 12.80
N GLY A 22 2.74 22.83 11.48
CA GLY A 22 1.65 23.45 10.73
C GLY A 22 0.35 22.63 10.74
N PRO A 23 -0.83 23.28 10.58
CA PRO A 23 -2.10 22.57 10.51
C PRO A 23 -2.03 21.62 9.31
N ARG A 24 -2.13 20.32 9.60
CA ARG A 24 -2.09 19.21 8.64
C ARG A 24 -3.16 19.44 7.57
N SER A 25 -2.79 20.14 6.50
CA SER A 25 -3.51 20.09 5.25
C SER A 25 -3.40 18.68 4.72
N LEU A 26 -4.55 18.09 4.44
CA LEU A 26 -4.85 16.66 4.24
C LEU A 26 -4.19 16.03 3.01
N VAL A 27 -2.89 16.22 2.80
CA VAL A 27 -2.18 15.64 1.66
C VAL A 27 -0.97 14.84 2.16
N SER A 28 -1.28 13.60 2.53
CA SER A 28 -0.47 12.38 2.38
C SER A 28 1.05 12.50 2.49
N SER A 29 1.61 11.92 3.56
CA SER A 29 2.64 10.87 3.46
C SER A 29 2.92 10.25 4.83
N GLY A 30 2.75 8.92 4.90
CA GLY A 30 3.53 8.02 5.74
C GLY A 30 3.29 8.07 7.25
N ASP A 31 2.84 6.94 7.78
CA ASP A 31 2.78 6.61 9.20
C ASP A 31 1.61 7.20 10.00
N LEU A 32 0.41 6.77 9.63
CA LEU A 32 -0.63 6.56 10.62
C LEU A 32 -1.04 5.09 10.50
N SER A 33 -0.33 4.25 11.25
CA SER A 33 -0.92 3.09 11.93
C SER A 33 -2.01 3.56 12.92
N LEU A 34 -2.95 4.37 12.44
CA LEU A 34 -4.23 4.55 13.06
C LEU A 34 -5.06 3.39 12.56
N ASP A 35 -5.53 2.62 13.51
CA ASP A 35 -6.55 1.58 13.46
C ASP A 35 -7.86 2.13 12.86
N LEU A 36 -7.79 2.55 11.59
CA LEU A 36 -8.94 2.77 10.74
C LEU A 36 -9.57 1.40 10.54
N PRO A 37 -10.91 1.26 10.69
CA PRO A 37 -11.57 -0.01 10.42
C PRO A 37 -11.08 -0.50 9.05
N GLN A 38 -10.39 -1.64 9.01
CA GLN A 38 -9.92 -2.20 7.75
C GLN A 38 -11.09 -2.20 6.77
N ASP A 39 -10.89 -1.57 5.62
CA ASP A 39 -11.89 -1.51 4.56
C ASP A 39 -12.49 -2.91 4.37
N PRO A 40 -13.83 -3.05 4.33
CA PRO A 40 -14.45 -4.38 4.30
C PRO A 40 -13.94 -5.28 3.17
N ALA A 41 -13.53 -4.71 2.03
CA ALA A 41 -12.96 -5.50 0.93
C ALA A 41 -11.53 -5.95 1.23
N VAL A 42 -10.71 -5.11 1.86
CA VAL A 42 -9.35 -5.50 2.30
C VAL A 42 -9.44 -6.59 3.36
N LYS A 43 -10.37 -6.47 4.31
CA LYS A 43 -10.59 -7.48 5.34
C LYS A 43 -11.05 -8.82 4.74
N ALA A 44 -12.02 -8.79 3.81
CA ALA A 44 -12.47 -10.00 3.13
C ALA A 44 -11.36 -10.66 2.30
N PHE A 45 -10.47 -9.85 1.72
CA PHE A 45 -9.29 -10.35 1.03
C PHE A 45 -8.30 -11.02 2.00
N ASP A 46 -8.04 -10.41 3.15
CA ASP A 46 -7.21 -10.99 4.21
C ASP A 46 -7.79 -12.34 4.67
N GLU A 47 -9.09 -12.42 4.92
CA GLU A 47 -9.78 -13.67 5.26
C GLU A 47 -9.65 -14.73 4.17
N LEU A 48 -9.62 -14.35 2.89
CA LEU A 48 -9.40 -15.29 1.78
C LEU A 48 -7.97 -15.87 1.79
N LEU A 49 -6.96 -15.02 2.00
CA LEU A 49 -5.56 -15.46 2.09
C LEU A 49 -5.37 -16.42 3.27
N GLU A 50 -5.95 -16.05 4.41
CA GLU A 50 -5.89 -16.85 5.61
C GLU A 50 -6.58 -18.21 5.45
N ASN A 51 -7.81 -18.24 4.94
CA ASN A 51 -8.60 -19.46 4.92
C ASN A 51 -8.24 -20.42 3.78
N TYR A 52 -7.82 -19.89 2.62
CA TYR A 52 -7.63 -20.70 1.41
C TYR A 52 -6.17 -20.75 0.97
N LEU A 53 -5.50 -19.61 0.78
CA LEU A 53 -4.12 -19.60 0.30
C LEU A 53 -3.18 -20.32 1.27
N ARG A 54 -3.37 -20.13 2.59
CA ARG A 54 -2.63 -20.86 3.62
C ARG A 54 -2.73 -22.39 3.48
N ARG A 55 -3.90 -22.91 3.11
CA ARG A 55 -4.11 -24.36 2.90
C ARG A 55 -3.38 -24.85 1.66
N VAL A 56 -3.36 -24.04 0.60
CA VAL A 56 -2.59 -24.33 -0.62
C VAL A 56 -1.10 -24.36 -0.31
N LEU A 57 -0.59 -23.37 0.43
CA LEU A 57 0.82 -23.32 0.85
C LEU A 57 1.19 -24.53 1.73
N ALA A 58 0.36 -24.87 2.71
CA ALA A 58 0.58 -26.04 3.56
C ALA A 58 0.58 -27.36 2.78
N ALA A 59 -0.21 -27.48 1.71
CA ALA A 59 -0.16 -28.64 0.81
C ALA A 59 1.11 -28.62 -0.06
N ALA A 60 1.46 -27.45 -0.58
CA ALA A 60 2.65 -27.26 -1.40
C ALA A 60 3.95 -27.54 -0.63
N GLU A 61 4.02 -27.19 0.65
CA GLU A 61 5.15 -27.52 1.54
C GLU A 61 5.36 -29.03 1.67
N LYS A 62 4.28 -29.81 1.73
CA LYS A 62 4.35 -31.29 1.80
C LYS A 62 4.77 -31.92 0.48
N ILE A 63 4.38 -31.32 -0.64
CA ILE A 63 4.74 -31.81 -1.98
C ILE A 63 6.19 -31.44 -2.32
N GLY A 64 6.59 -30.21 -2.00
CA GLY A 64 7.94 -29.69 -2.26
C GLY A 64 8.21 -29.39 -3.74
N GLY A 65 9.50 -29.16 -4.05
CA GLY A 65 9.99 -28.94 -5.40
C GLY A 65 9.31 -27.76 -6.12
N GLN A 66 9.01 -27.95 -7.40
CA GLN A 66 8.41 -26.94 -8.28
C GLN A 66 7.03 -26.48 -7.80
N VAL A 67 6.27 -27.35 -7.12
CA VAL A 67 4.94 -27.00 -6.59
C VAL A 67 5.06 -25.99 -5.46
N LEU A 68 6.03 -26.18 -4.55
CA LEU A 68 6.31 -25.21 -3.49
C LEU A 68 6.81 -23.88 -4.06
N GLU A 69 7.71 -23.93 -5.04
CA GLU A 69 8.25 -22.73 -5.67
C GLU A 69 7.17 -21.90 -6.38
N ALA A 70 6.32 -22.54 -7.19
CA ALA A 70 5.19 -21.87 -7.84
C ALA A 70 4.21 -21.28 -6.81
N SER A 71 3.92 -22.01 -5.73
CA SER A 71 2.99 -21.56 -4.70
C SER A 71 3.50 -20.33 -3.93
N LYS A 72 4.83 -20.21 -3.72
CA LYS A 72 5.45 -19.01 -3.14
C LYS A 72 5.35 -17.79 -4.06
N ILE A 73 5.49 -18.00 -5.38
CA ILE A 73 5.27 -16.92 -6.35
C ILE A 73 3.81 -16.46 -6.30
N THR A 74 2.87 -17.40 -6.21
CA THR A 74 1.45 -17.09 -6.04
C THR A 74 1.20 -16.30 -4.76
N GLU A 75 1.75 -16.73 -3.62
CA GLU A 75 1.65 -15.99 -2.35
C GLU A 75 2.16 -14.55 -2.47
N HIS A 76 3.33 -14.37 -3.09
CA HIS A 76 3.87 -13.04 -3.33
C HIS A 76 2.97 -12.20 -4.24
N ALA A 77 2.38 -12.78 -5.28
CA ALA A 77 1.44 -12.09 -6.16
C ALA A 77 0.19 -11.60 -5.40
N PHE A 78 -0.38 -12.43 -4.53
CA PHE A 78 -1.51 -12.04 -3.68
C PHE A 78 -1.14 -10.92 -2.70
N SER A 79 0.09 -10.91 -2.17
CA SER A 79 0.58 -9.79 -1.34
C SER A 79 0.63 -8.47 -2.12
N VAL A 80 1.16 -8.51 -3.34
CA VAL A 80 1.18 -7.33 -4.24
C VAL A 80 -0.24 -6.89 -4.63
N GLU A 81 -1.14 -7.83 -4.89
CA GLU A 81 -2.55 -7.54 -5.19
C GLU A 81 -3.26 -6.88 -4.00
N ARG A 82 -2.97 -7.31 -2.76
CA ARG A 82 -3.47 -6.66 -1.55
C ARG A 82 -3.04 -5.21 -1.46
N GLU A 83 -1.76 -4.93 -1.70
CA GLU A 83 -1.26 -3.55 -1.72
C GLU A 83 -1.93 -2.72 -2.82
N LEU A 84 -2.14 -3.32 -4.00
CA LEU A 84 -2.84 -2.68 -5.09
C LEU A 84 -4.30 -2.36 -4.70
N LEU A 85 -5.00 -3.27 -4.02
CA LEU A 85 -6.36 -3.05 -3.54
C LEU A 85 -6.43 -1.85 -2.59
N ILE A 86 -5.50 -1.74 -1.65
CA ILE A 86 -5.40 -0.60 -0.72
C ILE A 86 -5.15 0.70 -1.51
N LYS A 87 -4.17 0.69 -2.42
CA LYS A 87 -3.85 1.87 -3.25
C LYS A 87 -5.01 2.28 -4.16
N ALA A 88 -5.73 1.31 -4.74
CA ALA A 88 -6.88 1.55 -5.59
C ALA A 88 -8.05 2.18 -4.84
N LYS A 89 -8.26 1.83 -3.55
CA LYS A 89 -9.26 2.48 -2.69
C LYS A 89 -8.89 3.94 -2.36
N GLN A 90 -7.59 4.22 -2.24
CA GLN A 90 -7.07 5.56 -1.90
C GLN A 90 -6.93 6.48 -3.11
N THR A 91 -7.06 5.94 -4.33
CA THR A 91 -6.91 6.71 -5.57
C THR A 91 -8.28 6.93 -6.19
N GLN A 92 -8.60 8.14 -6.64
CA GLN A 92 -9.77 8.34 -7.52
C GLN A 92 -9.56 7.57 -8.82
N ALA A 93 -10.61 6.93 -9.33
CA ALA A 93 -10.55 6.21 -10.60
C ALA A 93 -9.90 7.10 -11.68
N CYS A 94 -8.78 6.64 -12.24
CA CYS A 94 -8.08 7.35 -13.29
C CYS A 94 -9.06 7.67 -14.44
N GLY A 95 -9.06 8.91 -14.91
CA GLY A 95 -10.03 9.46 -15.87
C GLY A 95 -10.18 8.67 -17.19
N ILE A 96 -9.32 7.70 -17.48
CA ILE A 96 -9.48 6.74 -18.59
C ILE A 96 -10.82 5.98 -18.48
N LEU A 97 -11.30 5.69 -17.26
CA LEU A 97 -12.62 5.06 -17.05
C LEU A 97 -13.81 6.03 -17.20
N HIS A 98 -13.58 7.34 -17.06
CA HIS A 98 -14.64 8.32 -17.27
C HIS A 98 -15.00 8.45 -18.76
N ASN A 99 -14.01 8.34 -19.65
CA ASN A 99 -14.23 8.46 -21.09
C ASN A 99 -15.03 7.27 -21.65
N ILE A 100 -14.73 6.05 -21.22
CA ILE A 100 -15.46 4.84 -21.67
C ILE A 100 -16.90 4.84 -21.15
N ARG A 101 -17.14 5.31 -19.92
CA ARG A 101 -18.51 5.38 -19.38
C ARG A 101 -19.38 6.41 -20.10
N SER A 102 -18.80 7.53 -20.53
CA SER A 102 -19.52 8.53 -21.32
C SER A 102 -19.85 8.11 -22.75
N GLU A 103 -19.21 7.05 -23.26
CA GLU A 103 -19.36 6.57 -24.64
C GLU A 103 -20.35 5.40 -24.75
N VAL A 104 -20.63 4.72 -23.63
CA VAL A 104 -21.69 3.69 -23.53
C VAL A 104 -23.08 4.31 -23.24
N ASP A 105 -23.11 5.50 -22.64
CA ASP A 105 -24.36 6.24 -22.34
C ASP A 105 -24.82 7.18 -23.49
N ARG A 106 -24.26 7.07 -24.70
CA ARG A 106 -24.73 7.75 -25.93
C ARG A 106 -25.30 6.75 -26.93
#